data_AF-A0A336NEX9-F1
#
_entry.id   AF-A0A336NEX9-F1
#
_cell.length_a   1.000
_cell.length_b   1.000
_cell.length_c   1.000
_cell.angle_alpha   90.00
_cell.angle_beta   90.00
_cell.angle_gamma   90.00
#
_symmetry.space_group_name_H-M   'P 1'
#
loop_
_entity.id
_entity.type
_entity.pdbx_description
1 polymer ?
#
loop_
_entity_poly.entity_id
_entity_poly.type
_entity_poly.pdbx_seq_one_letter_code
_entity_poly.pdbx_strand_id
1 'polypeptide(L)'
;MQPSPTQAKSPSPQWMKYLLAGAVLLIDLYLVMLMYSQGEYLFAILTLVILTSGVYIFSNKKTYAWRYVYPGITGMIIFILFPLVATIAIAFTNYSGTNQLAFERAVSVLTDQRYFSGDKYDFKLYPQADGNYKLALHNKRPIKISYLKTLN
;
A
#
# COMPACT_ATOMS: atom_id res chain seq x y z
N MET A 1 -48.84 -45.13 15.74
CA MET A 1 -48.21 -43.90 15.23
C MET A 1 -47.59 -43.18 16.41
N GLN A 2 -46.27 -43.28 16.59
CA GLN A 2 -45.54 -42.59 17.67
C GLN A 2 -45.31 -41.12 17.26
N PRO A 3 -45.53 -40.14 18.15
CA PRO A 3 -45.18 -38.75 17.86
C PRO A 3 -43.66 -38.57 17.94
N SER A 4 -43.09 -37.95 16.91
CA SER A 4 -41.66 -37.63 16.82
C SER A 4 -41.21 -36.68 17.94
N PRO A 5 -40.01 -36.86 18.51
CA PRO A 5 -39.52 -35.98 19.57
C PRO A 5 -39.30 -34.57 19.01
N THR A 6 -40.04 -33.62 19.58
CA THR A 6 -39.95 -32.19 19.30
C THR A 6 -38.56 -31.73 19.76
N GLN A 7 -37.66 -31.48 18.82
CA GLN A 7 -36.31 -30.99 19.14
C GLN A 7 -36.41 -29.62 19.82
N ALA A 8 -36.11 -29.57 21.11
CA ALA A 8 -36.00 -28.35 21.89
C ALA A 8 -34.79 -27.54 21.41
N LYS A 9 -35.05 -26.52 20.59
CA LYS A 9 -34.05 -25.55 20.14
C LYS A 9 -33.54 -24.77 21.34
N SER A 10 -32.30 -25.03 21.77
CA SER A 10 -31.68 -24.31 22.87
C SER A 10 -31.62 -22.80 22.53
N PRO A 11 -31.94 -21.91 23.48
CA PRO A 11 -31.86 -20.48 23.24
C PRO A 11 -30.39 -20.10 23.12
N SER A 12 -29.91 -19.89 21.90
CA SER A 12 -28.57 -19.36 21.67
C SER A 12 -28.41 -18.06 22.48
N PRO A 13 -27.39 -17.91 23.33
CA PRO A 13 -27.21 -16.71 24.12
C PRO A 13 -27.04 -15.48 23.20
N GLN A 14 -27.95 -14.51 23.29
CA GLN A 14 -27.89 -13.31 22.45
C GLN A 14 -26.62 -12.48 22.70
N TRP A 15 -26.07 -12.53 23.91
CA TRP A 15 -24.82 -11.85 24.28
C TRP A 15 -23.63 -12.29 23.43
N MET A 16 -23.58 -13.57 23.02
CA MET A 16 -22.53 -14.11 22.15
C MET A 16 -22.51 -13.41 20.78
N LYS A 17 -23.69 -13.08 20.24
CA LYS A 17 -23.79 -12.40 18.93
C LYS A 17 -23.25 -10.97 19.00
N TYR A 18 -23.57 -10.25 20.08
CA TYR A 18 -23.06 -8.90 20.28
C TYR A 18 -21.56 -8.89 20.57
N LEU A 19 -21.04 -9.88 21.31
CA LEU A 19 -19.60 -10.05 21.48
C LEU A 19 -18.89 -10.30 20.16
N LEU A 20 -19.42 -11.21 19.33
CA LEU A 20 -18.86 -11.51 18.02
C LEU A 20 -18.89 -10.25 17.12
N ALA A 21 -20.02 -9.54 17.09
CA ALA A 21 -20.15 -8.29 16.32
C ALA A 21 -19.17 -7.21 16.81
N GLY A 22 -19.02 -7.05 18.13
CA GLY A 22 -18.05 -6.13 18.73
C GLY A 22 -16.60 -6.50 18.39
N ALA A 23 -16.26 -7.79 18.47
CA ALA A 23 -14.93 -8.27 18.08
C ALA A 23 -14.63 -8.01 16.60
N VAL A 24 -15.59 -8.25 15.70
CA VAL A 24 -15.45 -7.94 14.27
C VAL A 24 -15.25 -6.44 14.05
N LEU A 25 -16.01 -5.57 14.73
CA LEU A 25 -15.85 -4.12 14.61
C LEU A 25 -14.52 -3.61 15.18
N LEU A 26 -14.02 -4.21 16.26
CA LEU A 26 -12.70 -3.88 16.80
C LEU A 26 -11.58 -4.24 15.81
N ILE A 27 -11.69 -5.40 15.17
CA ILE A 27 -10.76 -5.82 14.12
C ILE A 27 -10.86 -4.88 12.90
N ASP A 28 -12.08 -4.52 12.48
CA ASP A 28 -12.34 -3.58 11.39
C ASP A 28 -11.69 -2.22 11.67
N LEU A 29 -11.95 -1.63 12.84
CA LEU A 29 -11.35 -0.34 13.24
C LEU A 29 -9.83 -0.39 13.31
N TYR A 30 -9.25 -1.51 13.79
CA TYR A 30 -7.81 -1.71 13.79
C TYR A 30 -7.23 -1.74 12.37
N LEU A 31 -7.87 -2.49 11.46
CA LEU A 31 -7.47 -2.55 10.04
C LEU A 31 -7.58 -1.17 9.37
N VAL A 32 -8.65 -0.43 9.64
CA VAL A 32 -8.86 0.93 9.12
C VAL A 32 -7.76 1.87 9.60
N MET A 33 -7.38 1.81 10.88
CA MET A 33 -6.26 2.61 11.41
C MET A 33 -4.93 2.23 10.77
N LEU A 34 -4.68 0.94 10.53
CA LEU A 34 -3.48 0.48 9.84
C LEU A 34 -3.43 1.01 8.40
N MET A 35 -4.53 0.90 7.65
CA MET A 35 -4.64 1.44 6.29
C MET A 35 -4.46 2.96 6.26
N TYR A 36 -5.08 3.67 7.21
CA TYR A 36 -4.93 5.12 7.35
C TYR A 36 -3.46 5.51 7.56
N SER A 37 -2.74 4.78 8.42
CA SER A 37 -1.32 5.05 8.70
C SER A 37 -0.39 4.85 7.50
N GLN A 38 -0.79 4.01 6.54
CA GLN A 38 -0.04 3.77 5.30
C GLN A 38 -0.40 4.76 4.19
N GLY A 39 -1.36 5.67 4.43
CA GLY A 39 -1.86 6.64 3.44
C GLY A 39 -2.95 6.11 2.50
N GLU A 40 -3.44 4.88 2.72
CA GLU A 40 -4.44 4.22 1.88
C GLU A 40 -5.88 4.65 2.26
N TYR A 41 -6.16 5.95 2.17
CA TYR A 41 -7.42 6.54 2.66
C TYR A 41 -8.68 5.98 1.96
N LEU A 42 -8.61 5.72 0.65
CA LEU A 42 -9.74 5.22 -0.11
C LEU A 42 -10.14 3.81 0.35
N PHE A 43 -9.16 2.91 0.50
CA PHE A 43 -9.40 1.56 1.01
C PHE A 43 -9.80 1.56 2.49
N ALA A 44 -9.27 2.47 3.31
CA ALA A 44 -9.67 2.61 4.70
C ALA A 44 -11.17 2.93 4.83
N ILE A 45 -11.65 3.94 4.09
CA ILE A 45 -13.07 4.34 4.10
C ILE A 45 -13.96 3.24 3.52
N LEU A 46 -13.54 2.63 2.40
CA LEU A 46 -14.29 1.55 1.75
C LEU A 46 -14.49 0.36 2.70
N THR A 47 -13.41 -0.10 3.32
CA THR A 47 -13.42 -1.20 4.30
C THR A 47 -14.35 -0.87 5.47
N LEU A 48 -14.20 0.32 6.07
CA LEU A 48 -15.03 0.77 7.18
C LEU A 48 -16.53 0.73 6.84
N VAL A 49 -16.92 1.31 5.70
CA VAL A 49 -18.32 1.38 5.27
C VAL A 49 -18.88 -0.01 5.00
N ILE A 50 -18.12 -0.86 4.30
CA ILE A 50 -18.54 -2.24 4.00
C ILE A 50 -18.64 -3.03 5.30
N LEU A 51 -17.57 -3.20 6.07
CA LEU A 51 -17.62 -4.07 7.25
C LEU A 51 -18.63 -3.58 8.29
N THR A 52 -18.71 -2.26 8.54
CA THR A 52 -19.70 -1.71 9.48
C THR A 52 -21.15 -1.94 9.00
N SER A 53 -21.44 -1.70 7.71
CA SER A 53 -22.78 -1.98 7.15
C SER A 53 -23.11 -3.48 7.15
N GLY A 54 -22.11 -4.32 6.91
CA GLY A 54 -22.22 -5.78 7.03
C GLY A 54 -22.61 -6.19 8.45
N VAL A 55 -21.84 -5.77 9.46
CA VAL A 55 -22.15 -6.06 10.87
C VAL A 55 -23.56 -5.58 11.23
N TYR A 56 -23.97 -4.40 10.78
CA TYR A 56 -25.32 -3.89 10.99
C TYR A 56 -26.40 -4.81 10.37
N ILE A 57 -26.24 -5.22 9.11
CA ILE A 57 -27.19 -6.07 8.38
C ILE A 57 -27.30 -7.47 9.01
N PHE A 58 -26.18 -8.05 9.44
CA PHE A 58 -26.14 -9.38 10.03
C PHE A 58 -26.57 -9.40 11.51
N SER A 59 -26.43 -8.29 12.24
CA SER A 59 -26.85 -8.18 13.64
C SER A 59 -28.33 -7.84 13.80
N ASN A 60 -28.89 -7.02 12.90
CA ASN A 60 -30.29 -6.59 12.98
C ASN A 60 -31.26 -7.64 12.40
N LYS A 61 -32.40 -7.85 13.04
CA LYS A 61 -33.46 -8.76 12.57
C LYS A 61 -34.29 -8.15 11.44
N LYS A 62 -34.41 -6.82 11.39
CA LYS A 62 -35.21 -6.09 10.37
C LYS A 62 -34.59 -6.18 8.98
N THR A 63 -33.29 -6.42 8.89
CA THR A 63 -32.50 -6.48 7.65
C THR A 63 -32.29 -7.91 7.15
N TYR A 64 -33.14 -8.87 7.54
CA TYR A 64 -32.94 -10.29 7.21
C TYR A 64 -32.86 -10.55 5.69
N ALA A 65 -33.71 -9.90 4.90
CA ALA A 65 -33.69 -10.00 3.44
C ALA A 65 -32.34 -9.54 2.84
N TRP A 66 -31.73 -8.50 3.42
CA TRP A 66 -30.47 -7.94 2.94
C TRP A 66 -29.29 -8.89 3.11
N ARG A 67 -29.35 -9.89 4.01
CA ARG A 67 -28.25 -10.83 4.25
C ARG A 67 -27.90 -11.67 3.02
N TYR A 68 -28.87 -11.87 2.11
CA TYR A 68 -28.68 -12.63 0.87
C TYR A 68 -28.17 -11.76 -0.28
N VAL A 69 -28.55 -10.48 -0.28
CA VAL A 69 -28.20 -9.53 -1.36
C VAL A 69 -26.86 -8.86 -1.09
N TYR A 70 -26.57 -8.59 0.19
CA TYR A 70 -25.41 -7.83 0.62
C TYR A 70 -24.07 -8.39 0.14
N PRO A 71 -23.77 -9.70 0.27
CA PRO A 71 -22.51 -10.24 -0.25
C PRO A 71 -22.33 -10.03 -1.76
N GLY A 72 -23.42 -10.11 -2.52
CA GLY A 72 -23.42 -9.83 -3.96
C GLY A 72 -23.15 -8.36 -4.26
N ILE A 73 -23.82 -7.44 -3.56
CA ILE A 73 -23.59 -6.00 -3.72
C ILE A 73 -22.16 -5.62 -3.35
N THR A 74 -21.63 -6.12 -2.24
CA THR A 74 -20.24 -5.88 -1.82
C THR A 74 -19.26 -6.33 -2.91
N GLY A 75 -19.47 -7.53 -3.48
CA GLY A 75 -18.66 -8.01 -4.61
C GLY A 75 -18.78 -7.11 -5.83
N MET A 76 -19.99 -6.68 -6.20
CA MET A 76 -20.19 -5.74 -7.31
C MET A 76 -19.50 -4.40 -7.06
N ILE A 77 -19.54 -3.87 -5.83
CA ILE A 77 -18.86 -2.62 -5.49
C ILE A 77 -17.34 -2.76 -5.66
N ILE A 78 -16.76 -3.85 -5.14
CA ILE A 78 -15.30 -4.06 -5.14
C ILE A 78 -14.78 -4.39 -6.55
N PHE A 79 -15.49 -5.20 -7.32
CA PHE A 79 -14.97 -5.74 -8.58
C PHE A 79 -15.52 -5.08 -9.84
N ILE A 80 -16.64 -4.35 -9.75
CA ILE A 80 -17.26 -3.70 -10.92
C ILE A 80 -17.24 -2.18 -10.73
N LEU A 81 -17.82 -1.69 -9.64
CA LEU A 81 -17.99 -0.25 -9.43
C LEU A 81 -16.65 0.45 -9.15
N PHE A 82 -15.80 -0.14 -8.32
CA PHE A 82 -14.46 0.39 -8.04
C PHE A 82 -13.60 0.57 -9.30
N PRO A 83 -13.35 -0.45 -10.14
CA PRO A 83 -12.56 -0.26 -11.35
C PRO A 83 -13.23 0.68 -12.37
N LEU A 84 -14.56 0.72 -12.42
CA LEU A 84 -15.29 1.66 -13.28
C LEU A 84 -15.03 3.11 -12.85
N VAL A 85 -15.19 3.41 -11.56
CA VAL A 85 -14.93 4.76 -11.02
C VAL A 85 -13.47 5.14 -11.19
N ALA A 86 -12.54 4.20 -10.95
CA ALA A 86 -11.12 4.42 -11.18
C ALA A 86 -10.82 4.77 -12.65
N THR A 87 -11.48 4.09 -13.60
CA THR A 87 -11.35 4.38 -15.04
C THR A 87 -11.82 5.79 -15.36
N ILE A 88 -12.97 6.20 -14.83
CA ILE A 88 -13.50 7.56 -15.01
C ILE A 88 -12.55 8.59 -14.39
N ALA A 89 -12.05 8.35 -13.18
CA ALA A 89 -11.11 9.25 -12.51
C ALA A 89 -9.82 9.42 -13.33
N ILE A 90 -9.25 8.32 -13.84
CA ILE A 90 -8.05 8.36 -14.70
C ILE A 90 -8.34 9.12 -15.99
N ALA A 91 -9.54 8.98 -16.58
CA ALA A 91 -9.92 9.67 -17.81
C ALA A 91 -9.93 11.21 -17.66
N PHE A 92 -10.09 11.73 -16.45
CA PHE A 92 -9.97 13.18 -16.17
C PHE A 92 -8.53 13.62 -15.89
N THR A 93 -7.57 12.70 -15.78
CA THR A 93 -6.16 13.01 -15.53
C THR A 93 -5.33 12.92 -16.81
N ASN A 94 -4.19 13.61 -16.87
CA ASN A 94 -3.21 13.46 -17.96
C ASN A 94 -2.32 12.22 -17.74
N TYR A 95 -2.92 11.08 -17.41
CA TYR A 95 -2.22 9.82 -17.26
C TYR A 95 -1.98 9.20 -18.64
N SER A 96 -0.73 9.20 -19.09
CA SER A 96 -0.30 8.68 -20.39
C SER A 96 1.06 8.01 -20.26
N GLY A 97 1.58 7.40 -21.33
CA GLY A 97 2.92 6.77 -21.33
C GLY A 97 4.05 7.71 -20.89
N THR A 98 3.91 9.02 -21.09
CA THR A 98 4.88 10.04 -20.66
C THR A 98 4.70 10.44 -19.18
N ASN A 99 3.48 10.33 -18.65
CA ASN A 99 3.08 10.79 -17.31
C ASN A 99 2.58 9.62 -16.45
N GLN A 100 3.39 8.57 -16.31
CA GLN A 100 3.05 7.39 -15.49
C GLN A 100 3.40 7.57 -14.01
N LEU A 101 4.41 8.40 -13.72
CA LEU A 101 4.93 8.55 -12.36
C LEU A 101 4.15 9.63 -11.60
N ALA A 102 3.82 9.34 -10.35
CA ALA A 102 3.46 10.37 -9.39
C ALA A 102 4.62 11.37 -9.25
N PHE A 103 4.28 12.61 -8.91
CA PHE A 103 5.24 13.71 -8.86
C PHE A 103 6.45 13.42 -7.95
N GLU A 104 6.23 12.89 -6.73
CA GLU A 104 7.34 12.59 -5.81
C GLU A 104 8.31 11.57 -6.40
N ARG A 105 7.79 10.59 -7.15
CA ARG A 105 8.61 9.56 -7.78
C ARG A 105 9.37 10.11 -8.99
N ALA A 106 8.77 10.99 -9.78
CA ALA A 106 9.46 11.65 -10.88
C ALA A 106 10.66 12.48 -10.37
N VAL A 107 10.48 13.23 -9.27
CA VAL A 107 11.56 14.02 -8.63
C VAL A 107 12.66 13.11 -8.09
N SER A 108 12.32 12.02 -7.41
CA SER A 108 13.31 11.04 -6.93
C SER A 108 14.14 10.47 -8.08
N VAL A 109 13.50 10.05 -9.17
CA VAL A 109 14.19 9.49 -10.34
C VAL A 109 15.13 10.51 -10.98
N LEU A 110 14.66 11.74 -11.17
CA LEU A 110 15.47 12.82 -11.74
C LEU A 110 16.65 13.21 -10.84
N THR A 111 16.47 13.18 -9.52
CA THR A 111 17.54 13.48 -8.55
C THR A 111 18.59 12.37 -8.50
N ASP A 112 18.18 11.12 -8.68
CA ASP A 112 19.08 9.97 -8.73
C ASP A 112 19.92 9.91 -10.01
N GLN A 113 19.56 10.66 -11.05
CA GLN A 113 20.35 10.77 -12.27
C GLN A 113 21.71 11.41 -11.95
N ARG A 114 22.74 10.57 -11.96
CA ARG A 114 24.13 10.97 -11.73
C ARG A 114 24.83 11.17 -13.06
N TYR A 115 25.25 12.39 -13.32
CA TYR A 115 26.15 12.71 -14.41
C TYR A 115 27.58 12.65 -13.92
N PHE A 116 28.43 11.95 -14.65
CA PHE A 116 29.84 11.89 -14.34
C PHE A 116 30.48 13.26 -14.58
N SER A 117 30.87 13.94 -13.49
CA SER A 117 31.65 15.18 -13.52
C SER A 117 32.95 14.97 -12.77
N GLY A 118 34.09 15.13 -13.46
CA GLY A 118 35.43 15.01 -12.86
C GLY A 118 36.32 13.99 -13.56
N ASP A 119 37.31 13.48 -12.82
CA ASP A 119 38.30 12.52 -13.28
C ASP A 119 37.91 11.09 -12.92
N LYS A 120 38.20 10.14 -13.81
CA LYS A 120 37.97 8.71 -13.55
C LYS A 120 39.15 8.17 -12.73
N TYR A 121 38.85 7.66 -11.54
CA TYR A 121 39.83 7.02 -10.67
C TYR A 121 39.66 5.50 -10.72
N ASP A 122 40.71 4.77 -11.09
CA ASP A 122 40.78 3.32 -10.89
C ASP A 122 41.02 3.06 -9.40
N PHE A 123 40.31 2.09 -8.80
CA PHE A 123 40.50 1.75 -7.40
C PHE A 123 41.14 0.36 -7.21
N LYS A 124 41.97 0.23 -6.18
CA LYS A 124 42.52 -1.06 -5.71
C LYS A 124 42.30 -1.18 -4.21
N LEU A 125 41.90 -2.37 -3.76
CA LEU A 125 41.69 -2.68 -2.36
C LEU A 125 42.84 -3.57 -1.86
N TYR A 126 43.50 -3.16 -0.78
CA TYR A 126 44.59 -3.92 -0.17
C TYR A 126 44.16 -4.46 1.20
N PRO A 127 44.24 -5.78 1.44
CA PRO A 127 44.01 -6.35 2.76
C PRO A 127 45.16 -5.98 3.71
N GLN A 128 44.84 -5.63 4.95
CA GLN A 128 45.80 -5.32 6.00
C GLN A 128 45.76 -6.40 7.09
N ALA A 129 46.91 -6.60 7.77
CA ALA A 129 47.14 -7.70 8.72
C ALA A 129 46.10 -7.78 9.86
N ASP A 130 45.47 -6.67 10.21
CA ASP A 130 44.48 -6.58 11.30
C ASP A 130 43.03 -6.90 10.85
N GLY A 131 42.85 -7.45 9.65
CA GLY A 131 41.53 -7.71 9.06
C GLY A 131 40.85 -6.47 8.45
N ASN A 132 41.54 -5.33 8.42
CA ASN A 132 41.08 -4.09 7.80
C ASN A 132 41.46 -4.03 6.31
N TYR A 133 40.77 -3.19 5.53
CA TYR A 133 41.06 -2.96 4.11
C TYR A 133 41.43 -1.50 3.84
N LYS A 134 42.45 -1.29 3.00
CA LYS A 134 42.81 0.03 2.48
C LYS A 134 42.34 0.19 1.04
N LEU A 135 41.58 1.26 0.78
CA LEU A 135 41.16 1.65 -0.56
C LEU A 135 42.15 2.67 -1.13
N ALA A 136 42.77 2.36 -2.28
CA ALA A 136 43.64 3.28 -3.02
C ALA A 136 42.99 3.67 -4.34
N LEU A 137 42.99 4.97 -4.65
CA LEU A 137 42.45 5.55 -5.88
C LEU A 137 43.59 6.03 -6.79
N HIS A 138 43.53 5.74 -8.08
CA HIS A 138 44.55 6.08 -9.08
C HIS A 138 43.94 6.83 -10.26
N ASN A 139 44.36 8.08 -10.49
CA ASN A 139 43.93 8.89 -11.62
C ASN A 139 44.86 8.67 -12.82
N LYS A 140 44.32 8.32 -13.99
CA LYS A 140 45.08 8.09 -15.23
C LYS A 140 45.32 9.36 -16.07
N ARG A 141 44.78 10.53 -15.68
CA ARG A 141 45.03 11.77 -16.45
C ARG A 141 46.42 12.32 -16.16
N PRO A 142 47.26 12.60 -17.18
CA PRO A 142 48.49 13.33 -16.99
C PRO A 142 48.15 14.78 -16.60
N ILE A 143 48.73 15.25 -15.49
CA ILE A 143 48.63 16.63 -15.03
C ILE A 143 49.26 17.52 -16.12
N LYS A 144 48.44 18.16 -16.97
CA LYS A 144 48.92 19.27 -17.81
C LYS A 144 49.10 20.48 -16.90
N ILE A 145 50.32 20.70 -16.45
CA ILE A 145 50.73 21.96 -15.82
C ILE A 145 50.62 23.04 -16.90
N SER A 146 49.55 23.84 -16.83
CA SER A 146 49.37 25.01 -17.67
C SER A 146 50.37 26.07 -17.17
N TYR A 147 51.55 26.10 -17.78
CA TYR A 147 52.54 27.14 -17.50
C TYR A 147 51.95 28.49 -17.88
N LEU A 148 51.81 29.36 -16.88
CA LEU A 148 51.50 30.77 -17.05
C LEU A 148 52.55 31.38 -17.98
N LYS A 149 52.11 31.77 -19.19
CA LYS A 149 52.83 32.71 -20.05
C LYS A 149 52.86 34.07 -19.35
N THR A 150 53.83 34.25 -18.45
CA THR A 150 54.22 35.56 -17.95
C THR A 150 55.32 36.08 -18.86
N LEU A 151 55.10 37.30 -19.33
CA LEU A 151 55.94 38.08 -20.24
C LEU A 151 57.37 38.24 -19.73
N ASN A 152 58.35 38.03 -20.61
CA ASN A 152 59.34 39.05 -20.98
C ASN A 152 59.95 38.69 -22.34
#